data_AF-A0A962AXC1-F1
#
_entry.id   AF-A0A962AXC1-F1
#
_cell.length_a   1.000
_cell.length_b   1.000
_cell.length_c   1.000
_cell.angle_alpha   90.00
_cell.angle_beta   90.00
_cell.angle_gamma   90.00
#
_symmetry.space_group_name_H-M   'P 1'
#
loop_
_entity.id
_entity.type
_entity.pdbx_description
1 polymer ?
#
loop_
_entity_poly.entity_id
_entity_poly.type
_entity_poly.pdbx_seq_one_letter_code
_entity_poly.pdbx_strand_id
1 'polypeptide(L)'
;MRMNPRPADPLILSGPLILFGGPYSNLHALDALLAEARRIGVPPASMISTGDLVAYCADARGVVDRFRETGMRFIRGNCEDQIAAGATDCGCGFAPGGECDRLSADWFA
;
A
#
# COMPACT_ATOMS: atom_id res chain seq x y z
N MET A 1 1.21 -1.73 23.95
CA MET A 1 0.42 -0.49 24.10
C MET A 1 -0.74 -0.58 23.14
N ARG A 2 -1.98 -0.83 23.63
CA ARG A 2 -3.16 -0.91 22.76
C ARG A 2 -3.54 0.51 22.34
N MET A 3 -3.37 0.83 21.07
CA MET A 3 -3.87 2.08 20.50
C MET A 3 -5.40 2.01 20.51
N ASN A 4 -6.06 2.72 21.43
CA ASN A 4 -7.49 2.99 21.29
C ASN A 4 -7.64 3.93 20.09
N PRO A 5 -8.24 3.49 18.96
CA PRO A 5 -8.48 4.41 17.87
C PRO A 5 -9.48 5.45 18.37
N ARG A 6 -9.06 6.72 18.42
CA ARG A 6 -10.03 7.82 18.45
C ARG A 6 -10.97 7.64 17.25
N PRO A 7 -12.28 7.90 17.36
CA PRO A 7 -13.12 7.94 16.18
C PRO A 7 -12.50 8.97 15.24
N ALA A 8 -11.96 8.50 14.13
CA ALA A 8 -11.41 9.39 13.12
C ALA A 8 -12.58 10.12 12.47
N ASP A 9 -12.46 11.43 12.29
CA ASP A 9 -13.41 12.17 11.48
C ASP A 9 -13.51 11.48 10.11
N PRO A 10 -14.73 11.24 9.59
CA PRO A 10 -14.91 10.53 8.35
C PRO A 10 -14.26 11.31 7.20
N LEU A 11 -13.54 10.60 6.33
CA LEU A 11 -13.02 11.18 5.10
C LEU A 11 -14.19 11.41 4.15
N ILE A 12 -14.59 12.67 3.97
CA ILE A 12 -15.64 13.06 3.02
C ILE A 12 -15.00 13.45 1.69
N LEU A 13 -15.31 12.72 0.63
CA LEU A 13 -14.88 13.00 -0.73
C LEU A 13 -16.09 13.10 -1.64
N SER A 14 -15.97 13.88 -2.72
CA SER A 14 -17.01 14.03 -3.73
C SER A 14 -16.41 13.96 -5.13
N GLY A 15 -17.22 13.50 -6.10
CA GLY A 15 -16.79 13.28 -7.48
C GLY A 15 -16.15 11.90 -7.71
N PRO A 16 -15.53 11.70 -8.88
CA PRO A 16 -14.90 10.43 -9.25
C PRO A 16 -13.73 10.09 -8.32
N LEU A 17 -13.67 8.82 -7.90
CA LEU A 17 -12.64 8.27 -7.03
C LEU A 17 -11.97 7.07 -7.70
N ILE A 18 -10.67 6.89 -7.43
CA ILE A 18 -9.96 5.65 -7.74
C ILE A 18 -9.57 4.99 -6.42
N LEU A 19 -10.11 3.80 -6.18
CA LEU A 19 -9.71 2.93 -5.08
C LEU A 19 -8.93 1.76 -5.67
N PHE A 20 -7.74 1.49 -5.16
CA PHE A 20 -6.88 0.45 -5.70
C PHE A 20 -6.15 -0.32 -4.60
N GLY A 21 -5.75 -1.55 -4.92
CA GLY A 21 -4.98 -2.40 -4.02
C GLY A 21 -3.56 -1.87 -3.78
N GLY A 22 -2.72 -2.73 -3.21
CA GLY A 22 -1.32 -2.40 -3.03
C GLY A 22 -0.53 -2.43 -4.34
N PRO A 23 0.34 -1.43 -4.59
CA PRO A 23 1.32 -1.48 -5.65
C PRO A 23 2.31 -2.65 -5.51
N TYR A 24 2.55 -3.14 -4.29
CA TYR A 24 3.40 -4.31 -4.03
C TYR A 24 4.83 -4.13 -4.58
N SER A 25 5.41 -2.93 -4.48
CA SER A 25 6.71 -2.54 -5.07
C SER A 25 6.72 -2.49 -6.61
N ASN A 26 5.57 -2.50 -7.27
CA ASN A 26 5.46 -2.40 -8.73
C ASN A 26 5.32 -0.93 -9.17
N LEU A 27 6.45 -0.23 -9.28
CA LEU A 27 6.48 1.17 -9.70
C LEU A 27 5.85 1.37 -11.08
N HIS A 28 6.10 0.47 -12.04
CA HIS A 28 5.55 0.60 -13.39
C HIS A 28 4.01 0.53 -13.42
N ALA A 29 3.40 -0.36 -12.63
CA ALA A 29 1.95 -0.44 -12.52
C ALA A 29 1.37 0.81 -11.84
N LEU A 30 2.02 1.32 -10.80
CA LEU A 30 1.63 2.57 -10.15
C LEU A 30 1.69 3.76 -11.12
N ASP A 31 2.75 3.84 -11.91
CA ASP A 31 2.97 4.91 -12.89
C ASP A 31 1.93 4.88 -14.00
N ALA A 32 1.57 3.68 -14.47
CA ALA A 32 0.50 3.47 -15.43
C ALA A 32 -0.86 3.90 -14.87
N LEU A 33 -1.18 3.54 -13.62
CA LEU A 33 -2.41 3.95 -12.95
C LEU A 33 -2.48 5.47 -12.79
N LEU A 34 -1.37 6.11 -12.38
CA LEU A 34 -1.28 7.57 -12.27
C LEU A 34 -1.45 8.26 -13.63
N ALA A 35 -0.92 7.69 -14.70
CA ALA A 35 -1.12 8.20 -16.05
C ALA A 35 -2.59 8.12 -16.48
N GLU A 36 -3.25 7.00 -16.18
CA GLU A 36 -4.67 6.83 -16.48
C GLU A 36 -5.54 7.77 -15.66
N ALA A 37 -5.27 7.92 -14.35
CA ALA A 37 -5.96 8.87 -13.48
C ALA A 37 -5.89 10.29 -14.04
N ARG A 38 -4.69 10.73 -14.48
CA ARG A 38 -4.53 12.02 -15.17
C ARG A 38 -5.36 12.12 -16.44
N ARG A 39 -5.38 11.06 -17.26
CA ARG A 39 -6.14 11.01 -18.52
C ARG A 39 -7.65 11.18 -18.30
N ILE A 40 -8.19 10.60 -17.24
CA ILE A 40 -9.62 10.70 -16.90
C ILE A 40 -9.96 11.85 -15.94
N GLY A 41 -8.98 12.69 -15.60
CA GLY A 41 -9.19 13.88 -14.76
C GLY A 41 -9.38 13.60 -13.28
N VAL A 42 -8.90 12.46 -12.76
CA VAL A 42 -8.90 12.15 -11.33
C VAL A 42 -7.59 12.60 -10.69
N PRO A 43 -7.60 13.57 -9.77
CA PRO A 43 -6.38 14.03 -9.11
C PRO A 43 -5.90 13.01 -8.06
N PRO A 44 -4.60 12.99 -7.71
CA PRO A 44 -4.06 12.11 -6.66
C PRO A 44 -4.78 12.20 -5.31
N ALA A 45 -5.32 13.38 -4.96
CA ALA A 45 -6.10 13.57 -3.73
C ALA A 45 -7.42 12.78 -3.68
N SER A 46 -7.92 12.34 -4.84
CA SER A 46 -9.11 11.48 -5.03
C SER A 46 -8.75 10.02 -5.28
N MET A 47 -7.48 9.65 -5.08
CA MET A 47 -6.99 8.27 -5.20
C MET A 47 -6.64 7.74 -3.80
N ILE A 48 -7.09 6.52 -3.49
CA ILE A 48 -6.82 5.87 -2.21
C ILE A 48 -6.34 4.44 -2.46
N SER A 49 -5.14 4.12 -1.95
CA SER A 49 -4.65 2.74 -1.89
C SER A 49 -5.10 2.04 -0.62
N THR A 50 -5.40 0.74 -0.71
CA THR A 50 -5.73 -0.08 0.46
C THR A 50 -4.51 -0.57 1.25
N GLY A 51 -3.30 -0.12 0.91
CA GLY A 51 -2.06 -0.45 1.64
C GLY A 51 -1.16 -1.42 0.90
N ASP A 52 -0.16 -1.97 1.58
CA ASP A 52 0.86 -2.86 1.03
C ASP A 52 1.55 -2.21 -0.18
N LEU A 53 2.10 -1.03 0.06
CA LEU A 53 2.87 -0.29 -0.93
C LEU A 53 4.10 -1.08 -1.34
N VAL A 54 4.70 -1.76 -0.38
CA VAL A 54 5.92 -2.54 -0.54
C VAL A 54 5.60 -4.01 -0.33
N ALA A 55 5.85 -4.82 -1.35
CA ALA A 55 5.76 -6.27 -1.32
C ALA A 55 6.73 -6.88 -2.35
N TYR A 56 6.35 -8.01 -2.94
CA TYR A 56 7.20 -8.93 -3.71
C TYR A 56 7.82 -8.37 -5.02
N CYS A 57 7.40 -7.21 -5.54
CA CYS A 57 8.01 -6.65 -6.76
C CYS A 57 9.31 -5.85 -6.48
N ALA A 58 9.95 -5.37 -7.54
CA ALA A 58 11.35 -4.99 -7.52
C ALA A 58 11.69 -3.59 -6.95
N ASP A 59 10.74 -2.63 -6.95
CA ASP A 59 11.06 -1.22 -6.65
C ASP A 59 10.24 -0.64 -5.49
N ALA A 60 10.52 -1.15 -4.30
CA ALA A 60 9.90 -0.70 -3.05
C ALA A 60 10.11 0.80 -2.80
N ARG A 61 11.35 1.26 -2.99
CA ARG A 61 11.72 2.66 -2.72
C ARG A 61 11.03 3.60 -3.68
N GLY A 62 11.02 3.29 -4.97
CA GLY A 62 10.36 4.10 -6.00
C GLY A 62 8.86 4.22 -5.74
N VAL A 63 8.19 3.14 -5.34
CA VAL A 63 6.77 3.21 -4.94
C VAL A 63 6.57 4.14 -3.75
N VAL A 64 7.34 3.98 -2.67
CA VAL A 64 7.20 4.81 -1.47
C VAL A 64 7.47 6.29 -1.78
N ASP A 65 8.50 6.58 -2.57
CA ASP A 65 8.82 7.94 -2.98
C ASP A 65 7.69 8.52 -3.84
N ARG A 66 7.08 7.74 -4.74
CA ARG A 66 5.94 8.21 -5.52
C ARG A 66 4.73 8.58 -4.67
N PHE A 67 4.43 7.81 -3.62
CA PHE A 67 3.36 8.16 -2.67
C PHE A 67 3.67 9.47 -1.93
N ARG A 68 4.93 9.69 -1.54
CA ARG A 68 5.37 10.94 -0.91
C ARG A 68 5.27 12.14 -1.86
N GLU A 69 5.70 11.98 -3.11
CA GLU A 69 5.68 13.02 -4.14
C GLU A 69 4.26 13.45 -4.52
N THR A 70 3.35 12.48 -4.64
CA THR A 70 1.97 12.74 -5.10
C THR A 70 1.01 13.10 -3.99
N GLY A 71 1.34 12.79 -2.73
CA GLY A 71 0.46 13.00 -1.59
C GLY A 71 -0.80 12.12 -1.59
N MET A 72 -0.80 11.01 -2.35
CA MET A 72 -1.90 10.05 -2.34
C MET A 72 -2.13 9.48 -0.94
N ARG A 73 -3.39 9.22 -0.61
CA ARG A 73 -3.76 8.58 0.66
C ARG A 73 -3.66 7.07 0.52
N PHE A 74 -3.29 6.41 1.62
CA PHE A 74 -3.38 4.97 1.72
C PHE A 74 -3.77 4.54 3.14
N ILE A 75 -4.36 3.36 3.24
CA ILE A 75 -4.55 2.67 4.51
C ILE A 75 -3.29 1.83 4.74
N ARG A 76 -2.75 1.79 5.96
CA ARG A 76 -1.60 0.92 6.24
C ARG A 76 -2.02 -0.55 6.11
N GLY A 77 -1.35 -1.28 5.24
CA GLY A 77 -1.46 -2.73 5.13
C GLY A 77 -0.62 -3.44 6.19
N ASN A 78 -0.62 -4.76 6.16
CA ASN A 78 0.19 -5.58 7.06
C ASN A 78 1.69 -5.32 6.85
N CYS A 79 2.13 -5.12 5.61
CA CYS A 79 3.54 -4.86 5.33
C CYS A 79 4.01 -3.55 6.00
N GLU A 80 3.21 -2.47 5.93
CA GLU A 80 3.57 -1.21 6.58
C GLU A 80 3.58 -1.32 8.11
N ASP A 81 2.60 -2.01 8.70
CA ASP A 81 2.53 -2.19 10.14
C ASP A 81 3.70 -3.05 10.66
N GLN A 82 4.05 -4.12 9.95
CA GLN A 82 5.15 -5.02 10.33
C GLN A 82 6.52 -4.37 10.12
N ILE A 83 6.73 -3.65 9.01
CA ILE A 83 7.98 -2.89 8.78
C ILE A 83 8.15 -1.82 9.86
N ALA A 84 7.09 -1.07 10.16
CA ALA A 84 7.13 -0.03 11.20
C ALA A 84 7.40 -0.60 12.60
N ALA A 85 6.97 -1.84 12.86
CA ALA A 85 7.22 -2.56 14.11
C ALA A 85 8.60 -3.24 14.18
N GLY A 86 9.35 -3.32 13.06
CA GLY A 86 10.57 -4.11 12.98
C GLY A 86 10.31 -5.60 13.21
N ALA A 87 9.17 -6.10 12.71
CA ALA A 87 8.79 -7.50 12.82
C ALA A 87 9.72 -8.41 12.01
N THR A 88 9.55 -9.73 12.13
CA THR A 88 10.32 -10.74 11.39
C THR A 88 9.57 -11.34 10.21
N ASP A 89 8.30 -10.96 10.01
CA ASP A 89 7.45 -11.47 8.93
C ASP A 89 6.49 -10.39 8.42
N CYS A 90 5.96 -10.58 7.22
CA CYS A 90 5.02 -9.66 6.60
C CYS A 90 3.62 -9.66 7.25
N GLY A 91 3.27 -10.64 8.10
CA GLY A 91 1.94 -10.75 8.68
C GLY A 91 0.84 -11.12 7.67
N CYS A 92 1.20 -11.68 6.51
CA CYS A 92 0.28 -11.94 5.40
C CYS A 92 -0.78 -13.02 5.69
N GLY A 93 -0.62 -13.81 6.76
CA GLY A 93 -1.61 -14.79 7.22
C GLY A 93 -1.75 -16.03 6.35
N PHE A 94 -0.71 -16.38 5.56
CA PHE A 94 -0.71 -17.60 4.77
C PHE A 94 -0.70 -18.86 5.66
N ALA A 95 -1.20 -19.97 5.10
CA ALA A 95 -1.21 -21.25 5.81
C ALA A 95 0.23 -21.71 6.11
N PRO A 96 0.57 -22.05 7.37
CA PRO A 96 1.92 -22.42 7.74
C PRO A 96 2.48 -23.57 6.90
N GLY A 97 3.72 -23.44 6.44
CA GLY A 97 4.42 -24.45 5.64
C GLY A 97 4.00 -24.48 4.16
N GLY A 98 3.10 -23.59 3.74
CA GLY A 98 2.80 -23.38 2.32
C GLY A 98 3.90 -22.65 1.58
N GLU A 99 3.86 -22.69 0.25
CA GLU A 99 4.82 -21.97 -0.59
C GLU A 99 4.74 -20.45 -0.38
N CYS A 100 3.51 -19.89 -0.32
CA CYS A 100 3.31 -18.47 -0.07
C CYS A 100 3.83 -18.04 1.31
N ASP A 101 3.63 -18.86 2.35
CA ASP A 101 4.15 -18.60 3.70
C ASP A 101 5.68 -18.46 3.66
N ARG A 102 6.37 -19.47 3.11
CA ARG A 102 7.83 -19.46 2.98
C ARG A 102 8.35 -18.31 2.13
N LEU A 103 7.81 -18.12 0.93
CA LEU A 103 8.29 -17.09 0.00
C LEU A 103 8.05 -15.67 0.55
N SER A 104 6.96 -15.46 1.28
CA SER A 104 6.68 -14.15 1.88
C SER A 104 7.60 -13.83 3.05
N ALA A 105 7.97 -14.83 3.86
CA ALA A 105 8.97 -14.68 4.91
C ALA A 105 10.37 -14.43 4.31
N ASP A 106 10.76 -15.20 3.28
CA ASP A 106 12.06 -15.04 2.60
C ASP A 106 12.21 -13.64 1.98
N TRP A 107 11.11 -13.07 1.44
CA TRP A 107 11.09 -11.71 0.92
C TRP A 107 11.24 -10.63 2.01
N PHE A 108 10.66 -10.85 3.18
CA PHE A 108 10.60 -9.87 4.26
C PHE A 108 11.90 -9.78 5.09
N ALA A 109 12.70 -10.85 5.07
CA ALA A 109 13.90 -11.03 5.89
C ALA A 109 15.08 -10.09 5.55
#